data_AF-A0A957VJE4-F1
#
_entry.id   AF-A0A957VJE4-F1
#
_cell.length_a   1.000
_cell.length_b   1.000
_cell.length_c   1.000
_cell.angle_alpha   90.00
_cell.angle_beta   90.00
_cell.angle_gamma   90.00
#
_symmetry.space_group_name_H-M   'P 1'
#
loop_
_entity.id
_entity.type
_entity.pdbx_description
1 polymer ?
#
loop_
_entity_poly.entity_id
_entity_poly.type
_entity_poly.pdbx_seq_one_letter_code
_entity_poly.pdbx_strand_id
1 'polypeptide(L)'
;MRVLVTGHNGYIGTILTPMLLEAGYDVFGLDSNLFEGCTFGDDVPRIPEIKKDVRDVEAKDLEGMDAILHLAGLSNDPLGDLNPDLTYDINWRASVRLAELAKQVGVERFVFSSSCSNYGAQGDAPVDETATLNPVTPYGV
;
A
#
# COMPACT_ATOMS: atom_id res chain seq x y z
N MET A 1 10.40 -16.10 -5.56
CA MET A 1 9.78 -15.49 -4.37
C MET A 1 8.37 -15.10 -4.75
N ARG A 2 7.38 -15.48 -3.94
CA ARG A 2 5.96 -15.15 -4.09
C ARG A 2 5.69 -13.80 -3.43
N VAL A 3 5.28 -12.83 -4.23
CA VAL A 3 5.21 -11.42 -3.83
C VAL A 3 3.78 -10.94 -3.95
N LEU A 4 3.20 -10.50 -2.83
CA LEU A 4 1.88 -9.85 -2.84
C LEU A 4 2.05 -8.34 -2.96
N VAL A 5 1.38 -7.73 -3.94
CA VAL A 5 1.30 -6.29 -4.12
C VAL A 5 -0.13 -5.84 -3.80
N THR A 6 -0.32 -5.16 -2.67
CA THR A 6 -1.62 -4.54 -2.38
C THR A 6 -1.71 -3.22 -3.15
N GLY A 7 -2.86 -2.83 -3.68
CA GLY A 7 -2.99 -1.64 -4.50
C GLY A 7 -2.38 -1.82 -5.90
N HIS A 8 -2.27 -3.07 -6.38
CA HIS A 8 -1.60 -3.40 -7.63
C HIS A 8 -2.26 -2.78 -8.88
N ASN A 9 -3.54 -2.43 -8.81
CA ASN A 9 -4.26 -1.74 -9.88
C ASN A 9 -4.23 -0.20 -9.72
N GLY A 10 -3.60 0.31 -8.66
CA GLY A 10 -3.36 1.73 -8.46
C GLY A 10 -2.15 2.26 -9.23
N TYR A 11 -1.96 3.58 -9.23
CA TYR A 11 -0.94 4.27 -10.03
C TYR A 11 0.48 3.70 -9.91
N ILE A 12 0.97 3.47 -8.68
CA ILE A 12 2.31 2.87 -8.47
C ILE A 12 2.28 1.38 -8.78
N GLY A 13 1.18 0.69 -8.46
CA GLY A 13 1.00 -0.74 -8.67
C GLY A 13 1.07 -1.14 -10.15
N THR A 14 0.49 -0.34 -11.05
CA THR A 14 0.49 -0.61 -12.49
C THR A 14 1.88 -0.53 -13.12
N ILE A 15 2.83 0.17 -12.48
CA ILE A 15 4.23 0.24 -12.90
C ILE A 15 5.08 -0.81 -12.19
N LEU A 16 4.90 -0.97 -10.88
CA LEU A 16 5.70 -1.90 -10.07
C LEU A 16 5.44 -3.37 -10.44
N THR A 17 4.19 -3.72 -10.76
CA THR A 17 3.81 -5.10 -11.08
C THR A 17 4.55 -5.65 -12.30
N PRO A 18 4.57 -4.97 -13.48
CA PRO A 18 5.42 -5.37 -14.61
C PRO A 18 6.90 -5.49 -14.25
N MET A 19 7.45 -4.55 -13.49
CA MET A 19 8.86 -4.58 -13.09
C MET A 19 9.21 -5.81 -12.26
N LEU A 20 8.31 -6.22 -11.35
CA LEU A 20 8.49 -7.44 -10.55
C LEU A 20 8.40 -8.71 -11.42
N LEU A 21 7.46 -8.75 -12.37
CA LEU A 21 7.33 -9.87 -13.31
C LEU A 21 8.58 -10.00 -14.20
N GLU A 22 9.09 -8.90 -14.74
CA GLU A 22 10.32 -8.85 -15.55
C GLU A 22 11.55 -9.29 -14.75
N ALA A 23 11.59 -8.99 -13.44
CA ALA A 23 12.63 -9.45 -12.54
C ALA A 23 12.50 -10.95 -12.14
N GLY A 24 11.46 -11.66 -12.60
CA GLY A 24 11.27 -13.09 -12.40
C GLY A 24 10.59 -13.46 -11.07
N TYR A 25 9.87 -12.53 -10.44
CA TYR A 25 9.05 -12.82 -9.25
C TYR A 25 7.71 -13.47 -9.62
N ASP A 26 7.15 -14.27 -8.69
CA ASP A 26 5.80 -14.81 -8.80
C ASP A 26 4.85 -13.83 -8.10
N VAL A 27 4.15 -12.99 -8.88
CA VAL A 27 3.46 -11.80 -8.36
C VAL A 27 1.96 -12.07 -8.21
N PHE A 28 1.41 -11.70 -7.05
CA PHE A 28 -0.01 -11.76 -6.70
C PHE A 28 -0.52 -10.35 -6.40
N GLY A 29 -1.71 -10.03 -6.88
CA GLY A 29 -2.37 -8.75 -6.66
C GLY A 29 -3.36 -8.80 -5.51
N LEU A 30 -3.53 -7.69 -4.80
CA LEU A 30 -4.67 -7.46 -3.91
C LEU A 30 -5.19 -6.05 -4.11
N ASP A 31 -6.46 -5.88 -4.43
CA ASP A 31 -7.07 -4.55 -4.62
C ASP A 31 -8.59 -4.64 -4.46
N SER A 32 -9.22 -3.57 -3.97
CA SER A 32 -10.68 -3.47 -3.94
C SER A 32 -11.25 -3.10 -5.32
N ASN A 33 -10.39 -2.64 -6.24
CA ASN A 33 -10.70 -2.08 -7.55
C ASN A 33 -11.61 -0.85 -7.45
N LEU A 34 -11.44 -0.04 -6.40
CA LEU A 34 -12.20 1.20 -6.23
C LEU A 34 -11.98 2.18 -7.41
N PHE A 35 -10.77 2.17 -7.99
CA PHE A 35 -10.37 3.00 -9.13
C PHE A 35 -10.22 2.18 -10.43
N GLU A 36 -10.97 1.09 -10.58
CA GLU A 36 -10.98 0.29 -11.81
C GLU A 36 -11.29 1.16 -13.04
N GLY A 37 -10.46 1.06 -14.07
CA GLY A 37 -10.58 1.88 -15.29
C GLY A 37 -9.99 3.29 -15.18
N CYS A 38 -9.43 3.67 -14.01
CA CYS A 38 -8.64 4.89 -13.84
C CYS A 38 -7.13 4.60 -13.84
N THR A 39 -6.69 3.55 -14.53
CA THR A 39 -5.28 3.15 -14.61
C THR A 39 -4.48 4.08 -15.52
N PHE A 40 -3.22 4.30 -15.16
CA PHE A 40 -2.27 5.08 -15.95
C PHE A 40 -1.35 4.15 -16.74
N GLY A 41 -1.15 4.43 -18.03
CA GLY A 41 -0.24 3.68 -18.91
C GLY A 41 -0.95 2.61 -19.75
N ASP A 42 -0.15 1.67 -20.25
CA ASP A 42 -0.61 0.53 -21.03
C ASP A 42 -1.35 -0.50 -20.14
N ASP A 43 -1.95 -1.52 -20.77
CA ASP A 43 -2.62 -2.61 -20.06
C ASP A 43 -1.65 -3.33 -19.10
N VAL A 44 -2.05 -3.44 -17.83
CA VAL A 44 -1.28 -4.16 -16.81
C VAL A 44 -1.39 -5.66 -17.07
N PRO A 45 -0.28 -6.43 -16.98
CA PRO A 45 -0.33 -7.88 -17.10
C PRO A 45 -1.33 -8.50 -16.12
N ARG A 46 -2.14 -9.45 -16.60
CA ARG A 46 -3.03 -10.20 -15.71
C ARG A 46 -2.22 -11.12 -14.81
N ILE A 47 -2.34 -10.90 -13.52
CA ILE A 47 -1.76 -11.75 -12.47
C ILE A 47 -2.89 -12.40 -11.65
N PRO A 48 -2.61 -13.46 -10.88
CA PRO A 48 -3.55 -13.93 -9.86
C PRO A 48 -3.85 -12.79 -8.88
N GLU A 49 -5.13 -12.48 -8.67
CA GLU A 49 -5.54 -11.38 -7.80
C GLU A 49 -6.56 -11.80 -6.73
N ILE A 50 -6.52 -11.08 -5.61
CA ILE A 50 -7.49 -11.12 -4.53
C ILE A 50 -8.27 -9.80 -4.59
N LYS A 51 -9.48 -9.83 -5.15
CA LYS A 51 -10.36 -8.66 -5.19
C LYS A 51 -11.02 -8.46 -3.83
N LYS A 52 -10.39 -7.66 -2.95
CA LYS A 52 -10.81 -7.46 -1.57
C LYS A 52 -10.28 -6.12 -1.04
N ASP A 53 -11.02 -5.49 -0.13
CA ASP A 53 -10.52 -4.36 0.65
C ASP A 53 -9.44 -4.83 1.64
N VAL A 54 -8.39 -4.02 1.83
CA VAL A 54 -7.29 -4.35 2.74
C VAL A 54 -7.78 -4.54 4.19
N ARG A 55 -8.87 -3.88 4.58
CA ARG A 55 -9.52 -4.04 5.90
C ARG A 55 -10.07 -5.44 6.13
N ASP A 56 -10.46 -6.14 5.07
CA ASP A 56 -11.13 -7.44 5.14
C ASP A 56 -10.17 -8.63 4.96
N VAL A 57 -8.88 -8.37 4.78
CA VAL A 57 -7.85 -9.42 4.57
C VAL A 57 -7.79 -10.36 5.76
N GLU A 58 -7.64 -11.66 5.52
CA GLU A 58 -7.52 -12.68 6.54
C GLU A 58 -6.16 -13.40 6.40
N ALA A 59 -5.71 -14.08 7.46
CA ALA A 59 -4.42 -14.79 7.45
C ALA A 59 -4.26 -15.73 6.24
N LYS A 60 -5.33 -16.47 5.90
CA LYS A 60 -5.36 -17.41 4.76
C LYS A 60 -5.07 -16.75 3.40
N ASP A 61 -5.36 -15.45 3.25
CA ASP A 61 -5.11 -14.72 2.02
C ASP A 61 -3.61 -14.47 1.79
N LEU A 62 -2.81 -14.54 2.87
CA LEU A 62 -1.37 -14.27 2.87
C LEU A 62 -0.52 -15.54 2.93
N GLU A 63 -1.14 -16.72 3.09
CA GLU A 63 -0.44 -17.99 3.24
C GLU A 63 0.43 -18.33 2.01
N GLY A 64 1.69 -18.65 2.28
CA GLY A 64 2.66 -18.99 1.24
C GLY A 64 3.16 -17.81 0.42
N MET A 65 2.92 -16.56 0.85
CA MET A 65 3.64 -15.38 0.36
C MET A 65 4.98 -15.26 1.08
N ASP A 66 6.02 -14.84 0.36
CA ASP A 66 7.35 -14.62 0.92
C ASP A 66 7.57 -13.13 1.28
N ALA A 67 6.91 -12.22 0.54
CA ALA A 67 7.01 -10.78 0.72
C ALA A 67 5.69 -10.06 0.40
N ILE A 68 5.45 -8.94 1.07
CA ILE A 68 4.34 -8.02 0.80
C ILE A 68 4.91 -6.63 0.49
N LEU A 69 4.48 -6.05 -0.64
CA LEU A 69 4.68 -4.64 -0.97
C LEU A 69 3.33 -3.94 -0.82
N HIS A 70 3.20 -3.19 0.27
CA HIS A 70 1.95 -2.58 0.68
C HIS A 70 1.82 -1.16 0.12
N LEU A 71 1.13 -1.04 -1.04
CA LEU A 71 0.78 0.23 -1.68
C LEU A 71 -0.68 0.66 -1.44
N ALA A 72 -1.54 -0.23 -0.95
CA ALA A 72 -2.96 0.09 -0.75
C ALA A 72 -3.11 1.14 0.35
N GLY A 73 -3.64 2.29 -0.02
CA GLY A 73 -3.92 3.40 0.88
C GLY A 73 -4.70 4.49 0.15
N LEU A 74 -5.48 5.27 0.88
CA LEU A 74 -6.10 6.48 0.36
C LEU A 74 -5.06 7.58 0.28
N SER A 75 -4.73 8.01 -0.93
CA SER A 75 -3.85 9.15 -1.16
C SER A 75 -4.64 10.46 -1.06
N ASN A 76 -4.03 11.50 -0.47
CA ASN A 76 -4.41 12.93 -0.55
C ASN A 76 -5.16 13.52 0.66
N ASP A 77 -4.81 14.77 0.99
CA ASP A 77 -5.31 15.52 2.14
C ASP A 77 -6.83 15.79 2.11
N PRO A 78 -7.46 16.16 0.97
CA PRO A 78 -8.90 16.44 0.92
C PRO A 78 -9.78 15.24 1.26
N LEU A 79 -9.29 14.01 1.04
CA LEU A 79 -10.02 12.79 1.44
C LEU A 79 -10.00 12.63 2.97
N GLY A 80 -8.85 12.90 3.60
CA GLY A 80 -8.71 12.93 5.05
C GLY A 80 -9.57 14.04 5.69
N ASP A 81 -9.63 15.21 5.07
CA ASP A 81 -10.49 16.31 5.54
C ASP A 81 -11.99 15.97 5.43
N LEU A 82 -12.38 15.20 4.42
CA LEU A 82 -13.76 14.77 4.22
C LEU A 82 -14.19 13.73 5.26
N ASN A 83 -13.37 12.70 5.47
CA ASN A 83 -13.63 11.64 6.45
C ASN A 83 -12.31 11.09 7.01
N PRO A 84 -11.82 11.63 8.15
CA PRO A 84 -10.56 11.23 8.73
C PRO A 84 -10.59 9.79 9.25
N ASP A 85 -11.74 9.32 9.75
CA ASP A 85 -11.88 7.95 10.26
C ASP A 85 -11.66 6.91 9.17
N LEU A 86 -12.12 7.19 7.93
CA LEU A 86 -11.87 6.32 6.80
C LEU A 86 -10.37 6.22 6.46
N THR A 87 -9.66 7.35 6.51
CA THR A 87 -8.20 7.39 6.33
C THR A 87 -7.50 6.59 7.41
N TYR A 88 -7.86 6.76 8.69
CA TYR A 88 -7.27 6.00 9.79
C TYR A 88 -7.57 4.50 9.70
N ASP A 89 -8.78 4.13 9.29
CA ASP A 89 -9.16 2.72 9.13
C ASP A 89 -8.35 2.03 8.04
N ILE A 90 -8.13 2.69 6.90
CA ILE A 90 -7.44 2.12 5.74
C ILE A 90 -5.92 2.25 5.86
N ASN A 91 -5.40 3.46 6.09
CA ASN A 91 -3.96 3.74 5.98
C ASN A 91 -3.18 3.39 7.26
N TRP A 92 -3.87 3.31 8.40
CA TRP A 92 -3.23 3.01 9.68
C TRP A 92 -3.67 1.65 10.22
N ARG A 93 -4.93 1.50 10.61
CA ARG A 93 -5.41 0.30 11.33
C ARG A 93 -5.32 -0.95 10.46
N ALA A 94 -5.75 -0.88 9.21
CA ALA A 94 -5.65 -2.00 8.29
C ALA A 94 -4.20 -2.32 7.90
N SER A 95 -3.35 -1.31 7.70
CA SER A 95 -1.93 -1.50 7.42
C SER A 95 -1.19 -2.21 8.55
N VAL A 96 -1.44 -1.82 9.81
CA VAL A 96 -0.90 -2.50 10.99
C VAL A 96 -1.42 -3.94 11.07
N ARG A 97 -2.73 -4.13 10.94
CA ARG A 97 -3.35 -5.47 10.96
C ARG A 97 -2.79 -6.37 9.84
N LEU A 98 -2.57 -5.83 8.65
CA LEU A 98 -1.98 -6.57 7.53
C LEU A 98 -0.55 -7.04 7.87
N ALA A 99 0.27 -6.17 8.46
CA ALA A 99 1.62 -6.54 8.90
C ALA A 99 1.60 -7.59 10.03
N GLU A 100 0.65 -7.51 10.96
CA GLU A 100 0.46 -8.52 12.01
C GLU A 100 0.06 -9.88 11.44
N LEU A 101 -0.89 -9.90 10.50
CA LEU A 101 -1.30 -11.12 9.79
C LEU A 101 -0.16 -11.72 8.96
N ALA A 102 0.60 -10.87 8.26
CA ALA A 102 1.77 -11.28 7.49
C ALA A 102 2.80 -11.98 8.38
N LYS A 103 3.10 -11.38 9.55
CA LYS A 103 3.97 -11.97 10.55
C LYS A 103 3.41 -13.29 11.10
N GLN A 104 2.11 -13.38 11.33
CA GLN A 104 1.45 -14.58 11.86
C GLN A 104 1.62 -15.79 10.92
N VAL A 105 1.54 -15.58 9.60
CA VAL A 105 1.67 -16.66 8.60
C VAL A 105 3.10 -16.88 8.09
N GLY A 106 4.07 -16.14 8.62
CA GLY A 106 5.49 -16.33 8.32
C GLY A 106 6.03 -15.58 7.11
N VAL A 107 5.36 -14.52 6.65
CA VAL A 107 5.92 -13.61 5.64
C VAL A 107 7.18 -12.94 6.20
N GLU A 108 8.31 -13.08 5.51
CA GLU A 108 9.61 -12.59 5.99
C GLU A 108 9.85 -11.11 5.69
N ARG A 109 9.22 -10.56 4.65
CA ARG A 109 9.49 -9.21 4.15
C ARG A 109 8.21 -8.41 4.00
N PHE A 110 8.19 -7.22 4.57
CA PHE A 110 7.08 -6.28 4.46
C PHE A 110 7.63 -4.89 4.11
N VAL A 111 7.25 -4.36 2.95
CA VAL A 111 7.62 -3.02 2.49
C VAL A 111 6.38 -2.16 2.52
N PHE A 112 6.40 -1.08 3.31
CA PHE A 112 5.30 -0.13 3.43
C PHE A 112 5.58 1.13 2.61
N SER A 113 4.62 1.55 1.80
CA SER A 113 4.69 2.82 1.07
C SER A 113 4.28 3.99 1.98
N SER A 114 5.27 4.64 2.60
CA SER A 114 5.04 5.87 3.38
C SER A 114 4.99 7.13 2.51
N SER A 115 4.91 8.31 3.12
CA SER A 115 4.82 9.62 2.46
C SER A 115 5.63 10.66 3.22
N CYS A 116 6.22 11.62 2.51
CA CYS A 116 6.87 12.80 3.11
C CYS A 116 5.89 13.75 3.82
N SER A 117 4.58 13.55 3.66
CA SER A 117 3.54 14.25 4.43
C SER A 117 3.69 14.08 5.95
N ASN A 118 4.41 13.04 6.40
CA ASN A 118 4.73 12.81 7.81
C ASN A 118 5.62 13.90 8.43
N TYR A 119 6.50 14.54 7.63
CA TYR A 119 7.31 15.66 8.08
C TYR A 119 6.45 16.92 8.28
N GLY A 120 5.39 17.06 7.49
CA GLY A 120 4.34 18.09 7.58
C GLY A 120 4.88 19.51 7.64
N ALA A 121 4.50 20.28 8.66
CA ALA A 121 4.90 21.69 8.78
C ALA A 121 6.38 21.82 9.19
N GLN A 122 7.24 21.76 8.17
CA GLN A 122 8.66 22.07 8.21
C GLN A 122 8.92 23.45 7.56
N GLY A 123 10.09 24.01 7.80
CA GLY A 123 10.55 25.18 7.06
C GLY A 123 10.93 24.85 5.62
N ASP A 124 11.46 25.82 4.87
CA ASP A 124 11.80 25.67 3.45
C ASP A 124 13.10 24.88 3.18
N ALA A 125 13.76 24.39 4.22
CA ALA A 125 15.00 23.63 4.10
C ALA A 125 14.72 22.17 3.72
N PRO A 126 15.59 21.52 2.92
CA PRO A 126 15.53 20.07 2.72
C PRO A 126 15.58 19.33 4.05
N VAL A 127 14.80 18.25 4.16
CA VAL A 127 14.76 17.35 5.32
C VAL A 127 15.28 15.97 4.96
N ASP A 128 15.83 15.27 5.95
CA ASP A 128 16.23 13.87 5.85
C ASP A 128 15.38 12.99 6.79
N GLU A 129 15.63 11.68 6.77
CA GLU A 129 14.87 10.68 7.53
C GLU A 129 15.03 10.80 9.06
N THR A 130 15.91 11.69 9.55
CA THR A 130 16.08 11.98 10.98
C THR A 130 15.30 13.20 11.46
N ALA A 131 14.65 13.92 10.53
CA ALA A 131 13.85 15.09 10.85
C ALA A 131 12.63 14.74 11.73
N THR A 132 12.23 15.69 12.57
CA THR A 132 11.04 15.55 13.43
C THR A 132 9.79 15.41 12.57
N LEU A 133 8.93 14.44 12.90
CA LEU A 133 7.63 14.31 12.26
C LEU A 133 6.64 15.33 12.83
N ASN A 134 5.95 16.06 11.97
CA ASN A 134 4.97 17.07 12.34
C ASN A 134 3.77 17.06 11.37
N PRO A 135 3.06 15.92 11.23
CA PRO A 135 1.98 15.77 10.27
C PRO A 135 0.85 16.75 10.56
N VAL A 136 0.29 17.33 9.51
CA VAL A 136 -0.75 18.37 9.60
C VAL A 136 -2.12 17.91 9.11
N THR A 137 -2.22 16.70 8.55
CA THR A 137 -3.45 16.11 8.01
C THR A 137 -3.59 14.66 8.45
N PRO A 138 -4.82 14.09 8.45
CA PRO A 138 -5.04 12.66 8.71
C PRO A 138 -4.26 11.73 7.78
N TYR A 139 -3.93 12.18 6.56
CA TYR A 139 -3.14 11.41 5.60
C TYR A 139 -1.66 11.32 5.97
N GLY A 140 -1.11 12.35 6.65
CA GLY A 140 0.28 12.37 7.09
C GLY A 140 0.57 11.59 8.37
N VAL A 141 -0.47 11.17 9.09
CA VAL A 141 -0.40 10.38 10.34
C VAL A 141 -0.28 8.90 10.02
#